data_AF-A0A1V5QRF7-F1
#
_entry.id   AF-A0A1V5QRF7-F1
#
_cell.length_a   1.000
_cell.length_b   1.000
_cell.length_c   1.000
_cell.angle_alpha   90.00
_cell.angle_beta   90.00
_cell.angle_gamma   90.00
#
_symmetry.space_group_name_H-M   'P 1'
#
loop_
_entity.id
_entity.type
_entity.pdbx_description
1 polymer ?
#
loop_
_entity_poly.entity_id
_entity_poly.type
_entity_poly.pdbx_seq_one_letter_code
_entity_poly.pdbx_strand_id
1 'polypeptide(L)'
;MTERFKASRFTQGNHLFPTWIEVTETAVVRRKRSWFTRNEMSIHLQRVASVHIETGVLWSDIRIESTGGDQDIQSHGHTKRDARRIKELIEAAQTQHLKGPDEGPTRTCPFCAETVKTAAVVCRFCGRDLPKNE
;
A
#
# COMPACT_ATOMS: atom_id res chain seq x y z
N MET A 1 3.55 2.50 12.98
CA MET A 1 3.47 1.16 13.60
C MET A 1 4.11 0.16 12.64
N THR A 2 4.91 -0.78 13.15
CA THR A 2 5.59 -1.78 12.31
C THR A 2 5.18 -3.16 12.79
N GLU A 3 4.54 -3.94 11.92
CA GLU A 3 4.14 -5.33 12.19
C GLU A 3 5.02 -6.29 11.38
N ARG A 4 5.46 -7.38 12.01
CA ARG A 4 6.38 -8.37 11.42
C ARG A 4 5.76 -9.76 11.42
N PHE A 5 5.78 -10.40 10.26
CA PHE A 5 5.20 -11.72 10.03
C PHE A 5 6.28 -12.69 9.56
N LYS A 6 6.32 -13.87 10.18
CA LYS A 6 7.33 -14.88 9.94
C LYS A 6 6.73 -16.02 9.11
N ALA A 7 7.36 -16.34 8.00
CA ALA A 7 7.01 -17.54 7.25
C ALA A 7 7.45 -18.82 7.98
N SER A 8 6.64 -19.86 7.86
CA SER A 8 6.96 -21.20 8.33
C SER A 8 8.23 -21.72 7.65
N ARG A 9 9.07 -22.41 8.42
CA ARG A 9 10.29 -23.04 7.89
C ARG A 9 9.97 -24.26 7.02
N PHE A 10 8.79 -24.87 7.16
CA PHE A 10 8.46 -26.09 6.43
C PHE A 10 7.83 -25.83 5.05
N THR A 11 7.93 -24.61 4.54
CA THR A 11 7.41 -24.26 3.21
C THR A 11 8.52 -23.98 2.21
N GLN A 12 8.14 -24.03 0.93
CA GLN A 12 9.04 -23.88 -0.19
C GLN A 12 9.91 -22.62 -0.05
N GLY A 13 11.24 -22.83 -0.09
CA GLY A 13 12.21 -21.75 -0.02
C GLY A 13 12.46 -21.15 1.37
N ASN A 14 11.94 -21.75 2.46
CA ASN A 14 12.10 -21.27 3.85
C ASN A 14 12.77 -22.27 4.83
N HIS A 15 13.14 -23.47 4.38
CA HIS A 15 13.67 -24.56 5.22
C HIS A 15 14.86 -24.16 6.10
N LEU A 16 15.84 -23.47 5.53
CA LEU A 16 17.03 -23.07 6.27
C LEU A 16 16.96 -21.63 6.80
N PHE A 17 16.40 -20.72 6.01
CA PHE A 17 16.25 -19.31 6.33
C PHE A 17 14.81 -18.87 6.11
N PRO A 18 14.01 -18.65 7.17
CA PRO A 18 12.63 -18.21 7.02
C PRO A 18 12.58 -16.79 6.46
N THR A 19 11.62 -16.56 5.58
CA THR A 19 11.30 -15.23 5.05
C THR A 19 10.50 -14.42 6.09
N TRP A 20 10.78 -13.12 6.17
CA TRP A 20 10.03 -12.18 6.99
C TRP A 20 9.36 -11.14 6.11
N ILE A 21 8.09 -10.85 6.40
CA ILE A 21 7.37 -9.69 5.87
C ILE A 21 7.27 -8.66 7.00
N GLU A 22 7.67 -7.44 6.70
CA GLU A 22 7.56 -6.29 7.60
C GLU A 22 6.67 -5.27 6.93
N VAL A 23 5.53 -4.96 7.55
CA VAL A 23 4.59 -3.95 7.08
C VAL A 23 4.75 -2.72 7.95
N THR A 24 5.19 -1.63 7.35
CA THR A 24 5.26 -0.31 7.98
C THR A 24 4.10 0.56 7.52
N GLU A 25 4.01 1.80 8.00
CA GLU A 25 3.00 2.76 7.52
C GLU A 25 3.24 3.24 6.09
N THR A 26 4.46 3.05 5.56
CA THR A 26 4.87 3.58 4.25
C THR A 26 5.20 2.50 3.24
N ALA A 27 5.68 1.34 3.68
CA ALA A 27 6.18 0.30 2.79
C ALA A 27 5.95 -1.11 3.34
N VAL A 28 5.90 -2.07 2.41
CA VAL A 28 6.01 -3.49 2.72
C VAL A 28 7.40 -3.94 2.35
N VAL A 29 8.09 -4.57 3.29
CA VAL A 29 9.46 -5.04 3.13
C VAL A 29 9.51 -6.56 3.29
N ARG A 30 10.04 -7.25 2.29
CA ARG A 30 10.41 -8.67 2.37
C ARG A 30 11.89 -8.78 2.70
N ARG A 31 12.21 -9.48 3.79
CA ARG A 31 13.60 -9.85 4.14
C ARG A 31 13.78 -11.35 4.01
N LYS A 32 14.65 -11.77 3.08
CA LYS A 32 15.05 -13.16 2.91
C LYS A 32 16.57 -13.28 3.03
N ARG A 33 17.02 -14.13 3.95
CA ARG A 33 18.43 -14.51 4.05
C ARG A 33 18.71 -15.73 3.18
N SER A 34 19.89 -15.74 2.58
CA SER A 34 20.51 -16.88 1.89
C SER A 34 21.90 -17.11 2.49
N TRP A 35 22.51 -18.26 2.22
CA TRP A 35 23.82 -18.66 2.77
C TRP A 35 24.92 -17.60 2.61
N PHE A 36 24.88 -16.82 1.53
CA PHE A 36 25.91 -15.81 1.22
C PHE A 36 25.34 -14.42 0.87
N THR A 37 24.03 -14.30 0.72
CA THR A 37 23.38 -13.07 0.27
C THR A 37 22.17 -12.74 1.14
N ARG A 38 21.92 -11.45 1.35
CA ARG A 38 20.72 -10.94 2.01
C ARG A 38 19.90 -10.21 0.95
N ASN A 39 18.71 -10.71 0.68
CA ASN A 39 17.80 -10.12 -0.30
C ASN A 39 16.72 -9.35 0.46
N GLU A 40 16.72 -8.03 0.33
CA GLU A 40 15.68 -7.14 0.85
C GLU A 40 14.96 -6.49 -0.32
N MET A 41 13.64 -6.60 -0.34
CA MET A 41 12.79 -5.92 -1.30
C MET A 41 11.78 -5.06 -0.56
N SER A 42 11.62 -3.80 -0.96
CA SER A 42 10.68 -2.87 -0.35
C SER A 42 9.80 -2.24 -1.43
N ILE A 43 8.48 -2.35 -1.27
CA ILE A 43 7.50 -1.68 -2.12
C ILE A 43 6.79 -0.64 -1.27
N HIS A 44 6.71 0.60 -1.75
CA HIS A 44 5.93 1.66 -1.09
C HIS A 44 4.43 1.34 -1.20
N LEU A 45 3.66 1.47 -0.13
CA LEU A 45 2.23 1.09 -0.07
C LEU A 45 1.38 1.79 -1.15
N GLN A 46 1.75 3.03 -1.49
CA GLN A 46 1.09 3.80 -2.56
C GLN A 46 1.31 3.24 -3.97
N ARG A 47 2.35 2.42 -4.15
CA ARG A 47 2.67 1.74 -5.42
C ARG A 47 2.29 0.26 -5.39
N VAL A 48 1.52 -0.18 -4.39
CA VAL A 48 0.97 -1.53 -4.41
C VAL A 48 -0.26 -1.50 -5.32
N ALA A 49 -0.24 -2.29 -6.39
CA ALA A 49 -1.36 -2.43 -7.31
C ALA A 49 -2.41 -3.41 -6.78
N SER A 50 -1.95 -4.57 -6.31
CA SER A 50 -2.83 -5.65 -5.85
C SER A 50 -2.14 -6.50 -4.77
N VAL A 51 -2.95 -7.13 -3.91
CA VAL A 51 -2.48 -8.13 -2.93
C VAL A 51 -3.30 -9.40 -3.11
N HIS A 52 -2.64 -10.46 -3.55
CA HIS A 52 -3.21 -11.78 -3.73
C HIS A 52 -2.80 -12.70 -2.58
N ILE A 53 -3.79 -13.41 -2.00
CA ILE A 53 -3.56 -14.44 -1.00
C ILE A 53 -4.10 -15.76 -1.53
N GLU A 54 -3.21 -16.72 -1.73
CA GLU A 54 -3.56 -18.11 -2.04
C GLU A 54 -3.56 -18.90 -0.72
N THR A 55 -4.75 -19.32 -0.27
CA THR A 55 -4.90 -20.02 1.01
C THR A 55 -4.93 -21.54 0.79
N GLY A 56 -3.89 -22.24 1.27
CA GLY A 56 -3.85 -23.69 1.32
C GLY A 56 -4.48 -24.28 2.58
N VAL A 57 -4.28 -25.58 2.80
CA VAL A 57 -4.82 -26.30 3.97
C VAL A 57 -4.22 -25.77 5.27
N LEU A 58 -2.89 -25.64 5.34
CA LEU A 58 -2.16 -25.22 6.55
C LEU A 58 -1.53 -23.82 6.43
N TRP A 59 -1.04 -23.44 5.26
CA TRP A 59 -0.33 -22.18 5.02
C TRP A 59 -0.97 -21.36 3.91
N SER A 60 -0.55 -20.11 3.79
CA SER A 60 -0.99 -19.17 2.78
C SER A 60 0.21 -18.52 2.12
N ASP A 61 0.07 -18.33 0.82
CA ASP A 61 1.05 -17.67 -0.02
C ASP A 61 0.54 -16.29 -0.40
N ILE A 62 1.46 -15.32 -0.39
CA ILE A 62 1.14 -13.90 -0.55
C ILE A 62 1.94 -13.39 -1.75
N ARG A 63 1.24 -12.77 -2.70
CA ARG A 63 1.82 -12.08 -3.86
C ARG A 63 1.36 -10.63 -3.84
N ILE A 64 2.31 -9.71 -3.77
CA ILE A 64 2.06 -8.26 -3.77
C ILE A 64 2.65 -7.71 -5.06
N GLU A 65 1.79 -7.14 -5.89
CA GLU A 65 2.15 -6.61 -7.20
C GLU A 65 2.42 -5.11 -7.11
N SER A 66 3.47 -4.65 -7.80
CA SER A 66 3.85 -3.24 -7.82
C SER A 66 3.30 -2.54 -9.07
N THR A 67 2.86 -1.28 -8.92
CA THR A 67 2.46 -0.46 -10.06
C THR A 67 3.72 0.01 -10.80
N GLY A 68 3.97 -0.54 -11.99
CA GLY A 68 5.00 -0.04 -12.92
C GLY A 68 6.29 -0.87 -13.04
N GLY A 69 6.28 -2.18 -12.77
CA GLY A 69 7.42 -3.05 -13.07
C GLY A 69 7.23 -4.51 -12.65
N ASP A 70 8.19 -5.35 -13.06
CA ASP A 70 8.22 -6.83 -12.85
C ASP A 70 8.75 -7.24 -11.45
N GLN A 71 8.65 -6.35 -10.46
CA GLN A 71 9.21 -6.58 -9.12
C GLN A 71 8.12 -6.90 -8.10
N ASP A 72 7.55 -8.10 -8.23
CA ASP A 72 6.54 -8.60 -7.30
C ASP A 72 7.18 -9.17 -6.03
N ILE A 73 6.58 -8.84 -4.88
CA ILE A 73 6.91 -9.51 -3.63
C ILE A 73 6.10 -10.80 -3.55
N GLN A 74 6.78 -11.93 -3.69
CA GLN A 74 6.22 -13.25 -3.41
C GLN A 74 6.77 -13.79 -2.09
N SER A 75 5.89 -14.37 -1.27
CA SER A 75 6.25 -14.98 0.01
C SER A 75 5.34 -16.15 0.35
N HIS A 76 5.94 -17.30 0.68
CA HIS A 76 5.20 -18.53 0.96
C HIS A 76 5.22 -18.87 2.44
N GLY A 77 4.21 -19.59 2.91
CA GLY A 77 4.22 -20.23 4.23
C GLY A 77 3.76 -19.38 5.41
N HIS A 78 2.97 -18.35 5.17
CA HIS A 78 2.36 -17.58 6.25
C HIS A 78 1.16 -18.32 6.82
N THR A 79 0.81 -18.08 8.09
CA THR A 79 -0.46 -18.60 8.59
C THR A 79 -1.63 -17.87 7.92
N LYS A 80 -2.82 -18.48 7.89
CA LYS A 80 -4.03 -17.83 7.37
C LYS A 80 -4.34 -16.52 8.09
N ARG A 81 -4.06 -16.47 9.40
CA ARG A 81 -4.24 -15.27 10.24
C ARG A 81 -3.26 -14.18 9.82
N ASP A 82 -1.99 -14.52 9.64
CA ASP A 82 -0.96 -13.56 9.24
C ASP A 82 -1.22 -13.01 7.84
N ALA A 83 -1.57 -13.87 6.88
CA ALA A 83 -1.86 -13.45 5.52
C ALA A 83 -3.03 -12.46 5.47
N ARG A 84 -4.13 -12.73 6.19
CA ARG A 84 -5.25 -11.79 6.29
C ARG A 84 -4.83 -10.48 6.94
N ARG A 85 -4.06 -10.54 8.03
CA ARG A 85 -3.59 -9.33 8.73
C ARG A 85 -2.71 -8.45 7.84
N ILE A 86 -1.81 -9.06 7.05
CA ILE A 86 -0.97 -8.33 6.08
C ILE A 86 -1.86 -7.61 5.05
N LYS A 87 -2.86 -8.31 4.50
CA LYS A 87 -3.79 -7.70 3.54
C LYS A 87 -4.57 -6.54 4.15
N GLU A 88 -5.12 -6.72 5.35
CA GLU A 88 -5.82 -5.65 6.07
C GLU A 88 -4.94 -4.41 6.26
N LEU A 89 -3.68 -4.59 6.65
CA LEU A 89 -2.73 -3.48 6.84
C LEU A 89 -2.45 -2.73 5.53
N ILE A 90 -2.28 -3.46 4.43
CA ILE A 90 -2.00 -2.86 3.12
C ILE A 90 -3.23 -2.14 2.58
N GLU A 91 -4.41 -2.75 2.64
CA GLU A 91 -5.67 -2.15 2.18
C GLU A 91 -6.03 -0.91 3.01
N ALA A 92 -5.80 -0.95 4.32
CA ALA A 92 -6.00 0.22 5.19
C ALA A 92 -5.09 1.39 4.77
N ALA A 93 -3.82 1.12 4.48
CA ALA A 93 -2.88 2.14 4.02
C ALA A 93 -3.22 2.67 2.62
N GLN A 94 -3.68 1.81 1.70
CA GLN A 94 -4.18 2.23 0.39
C GLN A 94 -5.43 3.11 0.51
N THR A 95 -6.37 2.77 1.40
CA THR A 95 -7.59 3.56 1.64
C THR A 95 -7.26 4.95 2.18
N GLN A 96 -6.27 5.05 3.08
CA GLN A 96 -5.78 6.35 3.57
C GLN A 96 -5.18 7.20 2.44
N HIS A 97 -4.56 6.57 1.44
CA HIS A 97 -3.98 7.29 0.31
C HIS A 97 -5.00 7.65 -0.78
N LEU A 98 -6.01 6.80 -1.01
CA LEU A 98 -7.11 7.09 -1.93
C LEU A 98 -7.93 8.31 -1.49
N LYS A 99 -7.94 8.61 -0.18
CA LYS A 99 -8.31 9.93 0.35
C LYS A 99 -7.24 10.96 -0.02
N GLY A 100 -7.09 11.20 -1.31
CA GLY A 100 -6.27 12.30 -1.81
C GLY A 100 -6.81 13.65 -1.33
N PRO A 101 -6.09 14.76 -1.58
CA PRO A 101 -6.50 16.13 -1.21
C PRO A 101 -7.76 16.63 -1.97
N ASP A 102 -8.54 15.73 -2.56
CA ASP A 102 -9.78 16.03 -3.28
C ASP A 102 -11.02 16.07 -2.37
N GLU A 103 -10.94 15.56 -1.14
CA GLU A 103 -12.00 15.69 -0.13
C GLU A 103 -11.87 17.00 0.70
N GLY A 104 -11.49 18.08 0.05
CA GLY A 104 -11.49 19.42 0.66
C GLY A 104 -12.87 20.08 0.57
N PRO A 105 -13.20 21.03 1.47
CA PRO A 105 -14.45 21.79 1.36
C PRO A 105 -14.52 22.47 0.00
N THR A 106 -15.65 22.32 -0.70
CA THR A 106 -15.92 22.96 -1.98
C THR A 106 -16.81 24.18 -1.78
N ARG A 107 -16.68 25.17 -2.67
CA ARG A 107 -17.50 26.38 -2.71
C ARG A 107 -17.89 26.71 -4.14
N THR A 108 -18.98 27.44 -4.29
CA THR A 108 -19.43 27.93 -5.60
C THR A 108 -18.64 29.18 -6.00
N CYS A 109 -18.14 29.22 -7.24
CA CYS A 109 -17.48 30.38 -7.79
C CYS A 109 -18.49 31.55 -7.98
N PRO A 110 -18.23 32.76 -7.46
CA PRO A 110 -19.15 33.90 -7.61
C PRO A 110 -19.23 34.45 -9.04
N PHE A 111 -18.31 34.07 -9.92
CA PHE A 111 -18.25 34.60 -11.29
C PHE A 111 -18.88 33.69 -12.34
N CYS A 112 -18.75 32.37 -12.19
CA CYS A 112 -19.22 31.40 -13.19
C CYS A 112 -20.11 30.30 -12.62
N ALA A 113 -20.45 30.36 -11.32
CA ALA A 113 -21.30 29.40 -10.61
C ALA A 113 -20.81 27.93 -10.59
N GLU A 114 -19.61 27.65 -11.10
CA GLU A 114 -19.03 26.32 -11.06
C GLU A 114 -18.47 25.97 -9.67
N THR A 115 -18.45 24.69 -9.34
CA THR A 115 -17.95 24.21 -8.05
C THR A 115 -16.42 24.16 -8.05
N VAL A 116 -15.79 24.84 -7.09
CA VAL A 116 -14.34 24.95 -6.96
C VAL A 116 -13.89 24.59 -5.56
N LYS A 117 -12.64 24.11 -5.41
CA LYS A 117 -12.04 23.86 -4.08
C LYS A 117 -11.96 25.18 -3.31
N THR A 118 -12.25 25.16 -2.01
CA THR A 118 -12.16 26.39 -1.17
C THR A 118 -10.73 26.94 -1.14
N ALA A 119 -9.73 26.07 -1.19
CA ALA A 119 -8.32 26.44 -1.29
C ALA A 119 -7.89 27.01 -2.66
N ALA A 120 -8.77 27.01 -3.67
CA ALA A 120 -8.44 27.56 -4.99
C ALA A 120 -8.34 29.09 -4.92
N VAL A 121 -7.16 29.60 -5.28
CA VAL A 121 -6.89 31.04 -5.46
C VAL A 121 -7.44 31.51 -6.82
N VAL A 122 -7.37 30.66 -7.84
CA VAL A 122 -7.86 30.95 -9.19
C VAL A 122 -8.89 29.90 -9.61
N CYS A 123 -10.01 30.34 -10.18
CA CYS A 123 -11.01 29.44 -10.71
C CYS A 123 -10.49 28.72 -11.97
N ARG A 124 -10.46 27.39 -11.96
CA ARG A 124 -10.05 26.58 -13.12
C ARG A 124 -10.95 26.79 -14.36
N PHE A 125 -12.21 27.17 -14.15
CA PHE A 125 -13.21 27.26 -15.22
C PHE A 125 -13.26 28.65 -15.87
N CYS A 126 -13.24 29.73 -15.08
CA CYS A 126 -13.31 31.09 -15.60
C CYS A 126 -11.99 31.88 -15.53
N GLY A 127 -10.96 31.35 -14.89
CA GLY A 127 -9.61 31.95 -14.82
C GLY A 127 -9.49 33.17 -13.91
N ARG A 128 -10.54 33.54 -13.16
CA ARG A 128 -10.51 34.70 -12.25
C ARG A 128 -9.99 34.35 -10.87
N ASP A 129 -9.36 35.32 -10.22
CA ASP A 129 -8.98 35.23 -8.81
C ASP A 129 -10.21 35.19 -7.92
N LEU A 130 -10.24 34.20 -7.02
CA LEU A 130 -11.31 33.99 -6.06
C LEU A 130 -10.93 34.67 -4.73
N PRO A 131 -11.87 35.37 -4.06
CA PRO A 131 -11.59 35.95 -2.74
C PRO A 131 -11.26 34.84 -1.74
N LYS A 132 -10.41 35.12 -0.75
CA LYS A 132 -10.12 34.17 0.34
C LYS A 132 -11.36 34.05 1.21
N ASN A 133 -11.87 32.83 1.44
CA ASN A 133 -12.93 32.64 2.43
C ASN A 133 -12.28 32.74 3.83
N GLU A 134 -12.74 33.71 4.61
CA GLU A 134 -12.45 33.82 6.05
C GLU A 134 -13.25 32.80 6.86
#